data_AF-A0A0Q6NRK8-F1
#
_entry.id   AF-A0A0Q6NRK8-F1
#
_cell.length_a   1.000
_cell.length_b   1.000
_cell.length_c   1.000
_cell.angle_alpha   90.00
_cell.angle_beta   90.00
_cell.angle_gamma   90.00
#
_symmetry.space_group_name_H-M   'P 1'
#
loop_
_entity.id
_entity.type
_entity.pdbx_description
1 polymer ?
#
loop_
_entity_poly.entity_id
_entity_poly.type
_entity_poly.pdbx_seq_one_letter_code
_entity_poly.pdbx_strand_id
1 'polypeptide(L)'
;MQRVFGDASPSGIFDWQITPAEAIHRYLERDFEGMFERSDLQIRSGVVWNGRHNSSHQHEFPRGLTEDQLDAHYPAARARHDYLCRKTRALLRQRGPLLLVFSRPVPTEVTDGLVRGVSRYNPHLAFHLLAEPIEGSIGDWTGDTEVWNDLLSRFSIHPFHRFVAEAAAICRKSLRGRSGNSGAGVGIAAAAEVRGGVRSRRPRH
;
A
#
# COMPACT_ATOMS: atom_id res chain seq x y z
N MET A 1 18.55 15.04 -3.22
CA MET A 1 17.87 14.52 -2.02
C MET A 1 17.23 13.19 -2.39
N GLN A 2 17.66 12.07 -1.80
CA GLN A 2 17.25 10.72 -2.20
C GLN A 2 15.82 10.44 -1.70
N ARG A 3 14.92 9.92 -2.55
CA ARG A 3 13.53 9.59 -2.18
C ARG A 3 13.52 8.44 -1.15
N VAL A 4 13.61 8.77 0.15
CA VAL A 4 13.65 7.79 1.24
C VAL A 4 12.34 6.96 1.32
N PHE A 5 11.22 7.49 0.82
CA PHE A 5 9.93 6.80 0.87
C PHE A 5 9.84 5.59 -0.07
N GLY A 6 10.41 5.65 -1.28
CA GLY A 6 10.25 4.59 -2.28
C GLY A 6 11.02 3.32 -1.96
N ASP A 7 12.27 3.45 -1.52
CA ASP A 7 13.15 2.30 -1.27
C ASP A 7 12.84 1.59 0.06
N ALA A 8 12.25 2.31 1.01
CA ALA A 8 11.92 1.81 2.34
C ALA A 8 10.50 1.23 2.46
N SER A 9 9.57 1.66 1.60
CA SER A 9 8.16 1.26 1.73
C SER A 9 7.93 -0.16 1.20
N PRO A 10 7.34 -1.06 2.01
CA PRO A 10 7.01 -2.39 1.54
C PRO A 10 5.89 -2.32 0.51
N SER A 11 6.08 -2.95 -0.65
CA SER A 11 5.03 -2.97 -1.67
C SER A 11 3.75 -3.69 -1.20
N GLY A 12 2.59 -3.15 -1.53
CA GLY A 12 1.26 -3.73 -1.31
C GLY A 12 0.50 -3.93 -2.61
N ILE A 13 -0.80 -4.23 -2.49
CA ILE A 13 -1.69 -4.35 -3.66
C ILE A 13 -1.83 -3.02 -4.39
N PHE A 14 -1.88 -1.90 -3.66
CA PHE A 14 -2.10 -0.57 -4.25
C PHE A 14 -0.89 -0.04 -5.03
N ASP A 15 0.29 -0.65 -4.90
CA ASP A 15 1.45 -0.33 -5.76
C ASP A 15 1.42 -1.07 -7.10
N TRP A 16 0.52 -2.06 -7.26
CA TRP A 16 0.44 -2.92 -8.44
C TRP A 16 -0.71 -2.57 -9.38
N GLN A 17 -1.62 -1.71 -8.93
CA GLN A 17 -2.82 -1.31 -9.66
C GLN A 17 -3.14 0.16 -9.42
N ILE A 18 -3.74 0.81 -10.43
CA ILE A 18 -4.38 2.11 -10.21
C ILE A 18 -5.70 1.85 -9.48
N THR A 19 -5.85 2.46 -8.31
CA THR A 19 -6.96 2.19 -7.39
C THR A 19 -7.64 3.50 -6.97
N PRO A 20 -8.92 3.73 -7.35
CA PRO A 20 -9.70 4.85 -6.83
C PRO A 20 -9.89 4.76 -5.31
N ALA A 21 -10.10 5.90 -4.64
CA ALA A 21 -10.25 5.95 -3.19
C ALA A 21 -11.45 5.11 -2.69
N GLU A 22 -12.55 5.11 -3.45
CA GLU A 22 -13.74 4.30 -3.19
C GLU A 22 -13.42 2.80 -3.24
N ALA A 23 -12.56 2.38 -4.17
CA ALA A 23 -12.12 1.00 -4.26
C ALA A 23 -11.30 0.61 -3.04
N ILE A 24 -10.38 1.48 -2.58
CA ILE A 24 -9.63 1.23 -1.33
C ILE A 24 -10.58 1.07 -0.14
N HIS A 25 -11.59 1.95 -0.03
CA HIS A 25 -12.60 1.81 1.01
C HIS A 25 -13.32 0.45 0.94
N ARG A 26 -13.69 -0.03 -0.26
CA ARG A 26 -14.28 -1.36 -0.45
C ARG A 26 -13.32 -2.51 -0.09
N TYR A 27 -12.04 -2.41 -0.44
CA TYR A 27 -11.01 -3.37 -0.02
C TYR A 27 -10.97 -3.48 1.51
N LEU A 28 -10.96 -2.33 2.20
CA LEU A 28 -10.94 -2.30 3.66
C LEU A 28 -12.24 -2.86 4.24
N GLU A 29 -13.41 -2.46 3.73
CA GLU A 29 -14.72 -2.92 4.19
C GLU A 29 -14.85 -4.45 4.12
N ARG A 30 -14.45 -5.06 2.98
CA ARG A 30 -14.60 -6.49 2.70
C ARG A 30 -13.45 -7.38 3.17
N ASP A 31 -12.51 -6.85 3.96
CA ASP A 31 -11.27 -7.58 4.31
C ASP A 31 -10.53 -8.14 3.07
N PHE A 32 -10.56 -7.38 1.98
CA PHE A 32 -9.97 -7.71 0.68
C PHE A 32 -10.66 -8.86 -0.08
N GLU A 33 -11.79 -9.38 0.41
CA GLU A 33 -12.53 -10.47 -0.23
C GLU A 33 -13.37 -10.01 -1.44
N GLY A 34 -13.41 -10.83 -2.49
CA GLY A 34 -14.25 -10.59 -3.66
C GLY A 34 -13.81 -9.40 -4.53
N MET A 35 -12.57 -8.92 -4.35
CA MET A 35 -12.07 -7.71 -5.01
C MET A 35 -11.43 -7.97 -6.39
N PHE A 36 -11.31 -9.24 -6.80
CA PHE A 36 -10.62 -9.65 -8.02
C PHE A 36 -11.26 -10.89 -8.66
N GLU A 37 -12.57 -10.84 -8.82
CA GLU A 37 -13.33 -11.92 -9.44
C GLU A 37 -13.27 -11.82 -10.96
N ARG A 38 -13.07 -12.96 -11.63
CA ARG A 38 -12.91 -13.03 -13.08
C ARG A 38 -14.06 -12.36 -13.83
N SER A 39 -15.29 -12.53 -13.36
CA SER A 39 -16.50 -11.95 -13.94
C SER A 39 -16.53 -10.42 -13.91
N ASP A 40 -15.75 -9.80 -13.04
CA ASP A 40 -15.64 -8.35 -12.95
C ASP A 40 -14.51 -7.80 -13.81
N LEU A 41 -13.65 -8.66 -14.38
CA LEU A 41 -12.50 -8.26 -15.19
C LEU A 41 -12.87 -8.12 -16.66
N GLN A 42 -12.41 -7.03 -17.27
CA GLN A 42 -12.60 -6.72 -18.69
C GLN A 42 -11.37 -6.02 -19.25
N ILE A 43 -11.14 -6.13 -20.56
CA ILE A 43 -10.04 -5.42 -21.22
C ILE A 43 -10.53 -4.09 -21.78
N ARG A 44 -9.83 -3.00 -21.45
CA ARG A 44 -10.05 -1.66 -22.03
C ARG A 44 -8.72 -1.12 -22.52
N SER A 45 -8.63 -0.88 -23.83
CA SER A 45 -7.41 -0.37 -24.48
C SER A 45 -6.16 -1.20 -24.13
N GLY A 46 -6.29 -2.53 -24.14
CA GLY A 46 -5.19 -3.46 -23.87
C GLY A 46 -4.74 -3.55 -22.39
N VAL A 47 -5.51 -2.96 -21.47
CA VAL A 47 -5.29 -3.03 -20.02
C VAL A 47 -6.46 -3.75 -19.37
N VAL A 48 -6.21 -4.58 -18.36
CA VAL A 48 -7.27 -5.25 -17.60
C VAL A 48 -7.82 -4.33 -16.52
N TRP A 49 -9.14 -4.25 -16.44
CA TRP A 49 -9.89 -3.43 -15.49
C TRP A 49 -10.86 -4.27 -14.69
N ASN A 50 -10.98 -4.02 -13.40
CA ASN A 50 -12.13 -4.45 -12.62
C ASN A 50 -13.27 -3.44 -12.84
N GLY A 51 -14.32 -3.84 -13.57
CA GLY A 51 -15.47 -2.99 -13.87
C GLY A 51 -16.29 -2.59 -12.66
N ARG A 52 -16.37 -3.47 -11.65
CA ARG A 52 -17.15 -3.24 -10.42
C ARG A 52 -16.50 -2.18 -9.52
N HIS A 53 -15.18 -2.19 -9.44
CA HIS A 53 -14.41 -1.33 -8.52
C HIS A 53 -13.62 -0.24 -9.25
N ASN A 54 -13.69 -0.20 -10.57
CA ASN A 54 -12.98 0.75 -11.43
C ASN A 54 -11.46 0.81 -11.16
N SER A 55 -10.85 -0.34 -10.83
CA SER A 55 -9.39 -0.48 -10.68
C SER A 55 -8.74 -0.98 -11.96
N SER A 56 -7.52 -0.54 -12.24
CA SER A 56 -6.74 -0.94 -13.41
C SER A 56 -5.53 -1.77 -13.01
N HIS A 57 -5.37 -2.94 -13.61
CA HIS A 57 -4.39 -3.97 -13.27
C HIS A 57 -3.25 -3.98 -14.29
N GLN A 58 -2.35 -3.00 -14.16
CA GLN A 58 -1.29 -2.76 -15.15
C GLN A 58 -0.10 -3.72 -15.02
N HIS A 59 0.05 -4.38 -13.87
CA HIS A 59 1.21 -5.19 -13.56
C HIS A 59 0.88 -6.67 -13.34
N GLU A 60 -0.39 -7.02 -13.15
CA GLU A 60 -0.84 -8.41 -13.01
C GLU A 60 -0.94 -9.16 -14.34
N PHE A 61 -1.06 -8.44 -15.45
CA PHE A 61 -1.29 -9.02 -16.78
C PHE A 61 -0.22 -8.57 -17.79
N PRO A 62 0.11 -9.42 -18.78
CA PRO A 62 0.87 -9.00 -19.95
C PRO A 62 0.19 -7.84 -20.70
N ARG A 63 0.98 -7.00 -21.35
CA ARG A 63 0.47 -5.89 -22.19
C ARG A 63 -0.14 -6.42 -23.48
N GLY A 64 -1.17 -5.75 -23.99
CA GLY A 64 -1.77 -6.07 -25.29
C GLY A 64 -2.57 -7.38 -25.29
N LEU A 65 -3.07 -7.76 -24.12
CA LEU A 65 -3.84 -8.98 -23.93
C LEU A 65 -5.15 -8.95 -24.74
N THR A 66 -5.57 -10.09 -25.28
CA THR A 66 -6.91 -10.29 -25.87
C THR A 66 -7.86 -10.95 -24.85
N GLU A 67 -9.17 -10.88 -25.09
CA GLU A 67 -10.15 -11.44 -24.15
C GLU A 67 -9.97 -12.96 -23.95
N ASP A 68 -9.65 -13.69 -25.02
CA ASP A 68 -9.37 -15.14 -24.95
C ASP A 68 -8.13 -15.48 -24.10
N GLN A 69 -7.16 -14.56 -24.03
CA GLN A 69 -5.97 -14.73 -23.20
C GLN A 69 -6.23 -14.43 -21.73
N LEU A 70 -7.30 -13.68 -21.40
CA LEU A 70 -7.59 -13.27 -20.03
C LEU A 70 -7.84 -14.46 -19.12
N ASP A 71 -8.58 -15.46 -19.60
CA ASP A 71 -8.87 -16.69 -18.85
C ASP A 71 -7.61 -17.50 -18.57
N ALA A 72 -6.71 -17.60 -19.55
CA ALA A 72 -5.45 -18.32 -19.39
C ALA A 72 -4.53 -17.66 -18.35
N HIS A 73 -4.52 -16.32 -18.28
CA HIS A 73 -3.68 -15.57 -17.34
C HIS A 73 -4.32 -15.35 -15.96
N TYR A 74 -5.64 -15.46 -15.85
CA TYR A 74 -6.38 -15.17 -14.63
C TYR A 74 -5.88 -15.94 -13.39
N PRO A 75 -5.61 -17.26 -13.41
CA PRO A 75 -5.17 -17.98 -12.22
C PRO A 75 -3.86 -17.43 -11.62
N ALA A 76 -2.89 -17.10 -12.48
CA ALA A 76 -1.62 -16.53 -12.04
C ALA A 76 -1.78 -15.10 -11.50
N ALA A 77 -2.58 -14.28 -12.18
CA ALA A 77 -2.92 -12.93 -11.74
C ALA A 77 -3.65 -12.96 -10.38
N ARG A 78 -4.62 -13.87 -10.20
CA ARG A 78 -5.36 -14.07 -8.94
C ARG A 78 -4.43 -14.47 -7.81
N ALA A 79 -3.55 -15.45 -8.02
CA ALA A 79 -2.59 -15.88 -7.00
C ALA A 79 -1.66 -14.73 -6.57
N ARG A 80 -1.25 -13.87 -7.52
CA ARG A 80 -0.45 -12.67 -7.24
C ARG A 80 -1.24 -11.64 -6.45
N HIS A 81 -2.47 -11.36 -6.86
CA HIS A 81 -3.39 -10.45 -6.19
C HIS A 81 -3.63 -10.88 -4.73
N ASP A 82 -3.98 -12.15 -4.51
CA ASP A 82 -4.22 -12.70 -3.17
C ASP A 82 -2.97 -12.59 -2.27
N TYR A 83 -1.79 -12.83 -2.83
CA TYR A 83 -0.52 -12.63 -2.11
C TYR A 83 -0.32 -11.17 -1.69
N LEU A 84 -0.54 -10.22 -2.59
CA LEU A 84 -0.41 -8.79 -2.29
C LEU A 84 -1.47 -8.31 -1.29
N CYS A 85 -2.69 -8.85 -1.36
CA CYS A 85 -3.74 -8.59 -0.36
C CYS A 85 -3.34 -9.11 1.03
N ARG A 86 -2.82 -10.34 1.13
CA ARG A 86 -2.28 -10.86 2.40
C ARG A 86 -1.16 -9.99 2.95
N LYS A 87 -0.23 -9.57 2.09
CA LYS A 87 0.87 -8.69 2.49
C LYS A 87 0.37 -7.33 2.98
N THR A 88 -0.59 -6.74 2.29
CA THR A 88 -1.20 -5.46 2.68
C THR A 88 -1.95 -5.56 4.00
N ARG A 89 -2.75 -6.62 4.21
CA ARG A 89 -3.41 -6.88 5.50
C ARG A 89 -2.40 -7.05 6.64
N ALA A 90 -1.27 -7.69 6.40
CA ALA A 90 -0.21 -7.80 7.40
C ALA A 90 0.35 -6.43 7.79
N LEU A 91 0.56 -5.53 6.82
CA LEU A 91 1.01 -4.16 7.10
C LEU A 91 0.00 -3.38 7.94
N LEU A 92 -1.29 -3.48 7.63
CA LEU A 92 -2.36 -2.82 8.38
C LEU A 92 -2.47 -3.30 9.84
N ARG A 93 -2.03 -4.53 10.13
CA ARG A 93 -2.04 -5.12 11.49
C ARG A 93 -0.76 -4.85 12.27
N GLN A 94 0.32 -4.45 11.60
CA GLN A 94 1.62 -4.23 12.23
C GLN A 94 1.68 -2.88 12.96
N ARG A 95 2.74 -2.68 13.74
CA ARG A 95 3.09 -1.37 14.31
C ARG A 95 4.07 -0.69 13.36
N GLY A 96 3.74 0.53 12.94
CA GLY A 96 4.57 1.36 12.09
C GLY A 96 3.77 2.51 11.48
N PRO A 97 4.43 3.58 11.02
CA PRO A 97 3.73 4.65 10.32
C PRO A 97 3.23 4.16 8.96
N LEU A 98 1.96 4.45 8.65
CA LEU A 98 1.36 4.25 7.33
C LEU A 98 1.03 5.61 6.70
N LEU A 99 1.43 5.82 5.46
CA LEU A 99 1.02 6.97 4.67
C LEU A 99 0.23 6.47 3.47
N LEU A 100 -1.02 6.90 3.34
CA LEU A 100 -1.83 6.69 2.14
C LEU A 100 -1.86 7.99 1.36
N VAL A 101 -1.38 7.96 0.12
CA VAL A 101 -1.36 9.14 -0.74
C VAL A 101 -2.29 8.96 -1.94
N PHE A 102 -3.10 9.97 -2.19
CA PHE A 102 -4.05 10.03 -3.29
C PHE A 102 -3.64 11.14 -4.24
N SER A 103 -3.59 10.82 -5.53
CA SER A 103 -3.26 11.77 -6.60
C SER A 103 -4.43 12.64 -7.05
N ARG A 104 -5.53 12.63 -6.29
CA ARG A 104 -6.78 13.37 -6.55
C ARG A 104 -7.42 13.77 -5.23
N PRO A 105 -8.29 14.79 -5.21
CA PRO A 105 -9.11 15.08 -4.05
C PRO A 105 -9.96 13.88 -3.68
N VAL A 106 -10.10 13.62 -2.38
CA VAL A 106 -10.92 12.54 -1.84
C VAL A 106 -12.06 13.16 -1.04
N PRO A 107 -13.33 12.84 -1.34
CA PRO A 107 -14.45 13.34 -0.55
C PRO A 107 -14.34 12.98 0.93
N THR A 108 -14.85 13.84 1.80
CA THR A 108 -14.76 13.66 3.27
C THR A 108 -15.38 12.34 3.71
N GLU A 109 -16.52 11.96 3.14
CA GLU A 109 -17.22 10.71 3.44
C GLU A 109 -16.40 9.46 3.09
N VAL A 110 -15.59 9.51 2.02
CA VAL A 110 -14.67 8.44 1.64
C VAL A 110 -13.50 8.41 2.62
N THR A 111 -12.98 9.59 2.97
CA THR A 111 -11.90 9.75 3.95
C THR A 111 -12.26 9.13 5.30
N ASP A 112 -13.46 9.42 5.82
CA ASP A 112 -13.96 8.84 7.07
C ASP A 112 -14.10 7.31 6.99
N GLY A 113 -14.56 6.80 5.83
CA GLY A 113 -14.62 5.36 5.54
C GLY A 113 -13.23 4.71 5.58
N LEU A 114 -12.24 5.35 4.97
CA LEU A 114 -10.85 4.89 4.99
C LEU A 114 -10.27 4.89 6.41
N VAL A 115 -10.48 5.96 7.19
CA VAL A 115 -10.03 6.06 8.59
C VAL A 115 -10.59 4.92 9.42
N ARG A 116 -11.90 4.67 9.35
CA ARG A 116 -12.55 3.55 10.05
C ARG A 116 -12.03 2.20 9.57
N GLY A 117 -11.89 2.05 8.26
CA GLY A 117 -11.42 0.82 7.63
C GLY A 117 -10.01 0.43 8.07
N VAL A 118 -9.08 1.39 8.10
CA VAL A 118 -7.71 1.19 8.59
C VAL A 118 -7.71 0.89 10.09
N SER A 119 -8.43 1.69 10.88
CA SER A 119 -8.48 1.55 12.34
C SER A 119 -9.06 0.20 12.80
N ARG A 120 -9.89 -0.45 11.98
CA ARG A 120 -10.41 -1.81 12.24
C ARG A 120 -9.31 -2.87 12.35
N TYR A 121 -8.21 -2.72 11.59
CA TYR A 121 -7.10 -3.68 11.64
C TYR A 121 -6.20 -3.47 12.85
N ASN A 122 -5.98 -2.21 13.20
CA ASN A 122 -5.19 -1.81 14.35
C ASN A 122 -5.59 -0.39 14.79
N PRO A 123 -6.35 -0.23 15.90
CA PRO A 123 -6.82 1.08 16.37
C PRO A 123 -5.68 1.95 16.92
N HIS A 124 -4.49 1.40 17.09
CA HIS A 124 -3.29 2.09 17.54
C HIS A 124 -2.29 2.33 16.40
N LEU A 125 -2.67 2.04 15.15
CA LEU A 125 -1.82 2.32 14.00
C LEU A 125 -1.70 3.83 13.83
N ALA A 126 -0.46 4.34 13.79
CA ALA A 126 -0.21 5.71 13.38
C ALA A 126 -0.30 5.77 11.84
N PHE A 127 -1.29 6.49 11.31
CA PHE A 127 -1.42 6.66 9.87
C PHE A 127 -1.84 8.08 9.49
N HIS A 128 -1.54 8.45 8.25
CA HIS A 128 -1.96 9.70 7.65
C HIS A 128 -2.53 9.48 6.25
N LEU A 129 -3.55 10.26 5.89
CA LEU A 129 -4.14 10.31 4.57
C LEU A 129 -3.75 11.65 3.93
N LEU A 130 -3.00 11.59 2.85
CA LEU A 130 -2.62 12.75 2.07
C LEU A 130 -3.37 12.69 0.73
N ALA A 131 -4.36 13.57 0.55
CA ALA A 131 -5.04 13.72 -0.73
C ALA A 131 -4.60 15.03 -1.39
N GLU A 132 -4.70 15.09 -2.71
CA GLU A 132 -4.56 16.35 -3.44
C GLU A 132 -5.58 17.35 -2.86
N PRO A 133 -5.16 18.57 -2.51
CA PRO A 133 -6.10 19.60 -2.11
C PRO A 133 -6.99 20.00 -3.28
N ILE A 134 -8.14 20.61 -2.98
CA ILE A 134 -9.16 20.96 -3.97
C ILE A 134 -8.55 21.81 -5.09
N GLU A 135 -8.92 21.50 -6.33
CA GLU A 135 -8.37 21.97 -7.61
C GLU A 135 -7.89 23.44 -7.60
N GLY A 136 -6.68 23.68 -8.12
CA GLY A 136 -6.08 25.02 -8.27
C GLY A 136 -5.26 25.53 -7.08
N SER A 137 -5.09 24.74 -6.03
CA SER A 137 -4.35 25.13 -4.82
C SER A 137 -2.88 24.69 -4.78
N ILE A 138 -2.48 23.72 -5.62
CA ILE A 138 -1.10 23.27 -5.82
C ILE A 138 -0.93 22.99 -7.33
N GLY A 139 0.26 23.22 -7.90
CA GLY A 139 0.57 22.94 -9.31
C GLY A 139 0.44 21.44 -9.68
N ASP A 140 0.93 21.05 -10.87
CA ASP A 140 0.79 19.67 -11.37
C ASP A 140 1.43 18.61 -10.45
N TRP A 141 0.59 18.02 -9.58
CA TRP A 141 0.92 16.97 -8.62
C TRP A 141 1.33 15.65 -9.31
N THR A 142 1.00 15.47 -10.60
CA THR A 142 1.18 14.19 -11.32
C THR A 142 2.57 13.98 -11.92
N GLY A 143 3.61 14.64 -11.38
CA GLY A 143 4.98 14.40 -11.82
C GLY A 143 6.04 15.32 -11.24
N ASP A 144 5.67 16.40 -10.57
CA ASP A 144 6.62 17.37 -10.05
C ASP A 144 7.29 16.88 -8.75
N THR A 145 8.58 16.56 -8.86
CA THR A 145 9.36 16.06 -7.73
C THR A 145 9.53 17.10 -6.62
N GLU A 146 9.54 18.39 -6.94
CA GLU A 146 9.65 19.46 -5.96
C GLU A 146 8.36 19.58 -5.15
N VAL A 147 7.20 19.53 -5.81
CA VAL A 147 5.89 19.49 -5.16
C VAL A 147 5.79 18.30 -4.19
N TRP A 148 6.18 17.10 -4.64
CA TRP A 148 6.20 15.91 -3.79
C TRP A 148 7.18 16.03 -2.61
N ASN A 149 8.37 16.62 -2.83
CA ASN A 149 9.33 16.81 -1.75
C ASN A 149 8.84 17.80 -0.70
N ASP A 150 8.21 18.90 -1.11
CA ASP A 150 7.65 19.89 -0.18
C ASP A 150 6.51 19.30 0.64
N LEU A 151 5.56 18.62 -0.01
CA LEU A 151 4.44 17.96 0.66
C LEU A 151 4.89 16.88 1.62
N LEU A 152 5.87 16.07 1.21
CA LEU A 152 6.38 14.98 2.02
C LEU A 152 7.40 15.43 3.09
N SER A 153 7.94 16.65 3.00
CA SER A 153 8.93 17.18 3.95
C SER A 153 8.43 17.18 5.40
N ARG A 154 7.11 17.28 5.58
CA ARG A 154 6.43 17.28 6.89
C ARG A 154 6.41 15.89 7.53
N PHE A 155 6.61 14.84 6.74
CA PHE A 155 6.69 13.46 7.23
C PHE A 155 8.16 13.07 7.33
N SER A 156 8.69 12.97 8.55
CA SER A 156 10.04 12.45 8.77
C SER A 156 9.97 10.98 9.17
N ILE A 157 10.64 10.11 8.41
CA ILE A 157 10.91 8.74 8.84
C ILE A 157 12.10 8.83 9.80
N HIS A 158 11.91 8.46 11.06
CA HIS A 158 12.99 8.45 12.04
C HIS A 158 14.20 7.67 11.49
N PRO A 159 15.45 8.15 11.63
CA PRO A 159 16.64 7.53 11.03
C PRO A 159 16.79 6.03 11.31
N PHE A 160 16.30 5.58 12.46
CA PHE A 160 16.25 4.16 12.80
C PHE A 160 15.38 3.33 11.84
N HIS A 161 14.19 3.81 11.45
CA HIS A 161 13.34 3.12 10.47
C HIS A 161 13.96 3.11 9.08
N ARG A 162 14.72 4.15 8.73
CA ARG A 162 15.52 4.17 7.50
C ARG A 162 16.58 3.07 7.49
N PHE A 163 17.33 2.91 8.58
CA PHE A 163 18.33 1.85 8.71
C PHE A 163 17.71 0.45 8.60
N VAL A 164 16.58 0.21 9.29
CA VAL A 164 15.85 -1.06 9.21
C VAL A 164 15.37 -1.33 7.79
N ALA A 165 14.87 -0.31 7.09
CA ALA A 165 14.37 -0.46 5.74
C ALA A 165 15.50 -0.68 4.70
N GLU A 166 16.63 0.01 4.86
CA GLU A 166 17.84 -0.20 4.05
C GLU A 166 18.40 -1.61 4.27
N ALA A 167 18.50 -2.07 5.53
CA ALA A 167 18.91 -3.43 5.86
C ALA A 167 17.94 -4.47 5.26
N ALA A 168 16.63 -4.24 5.35
CA ALA A 168 15.63 -5.09 4.72
C ALA A 168 15.74 -5.10 3.19
N ALA A 169 16.03 -3.97 2.55
CA ALA A 169 16.23 -3.88 1.10
C ALA A 169 17.49 -4.63 0.65
N ILE A 170 18.59 -4.53 1.40
CA ILE A 170 19.83 -5.27 1.16
C ILE A 170 19.59 -6.78 1.31
N CYS A 171 18.90 -7.22 2.37
CA CYS A 171 18.50 -8.61 2.55
C CYS A 171 17.61 -9.11 1.40
N ARG A 172 16.63 -8.31 0.93
CA ARG A 172 15.79 -8.66 -0.23
C ARG A 172 16.61 -8.84 -1.51
N LYS A 173 17.60 -7.97 -1.75
CA LYS A 173 18.51 -8.09 -2.92
C LYS A 173 19.40 -9.33 -2.81
N SER A 174 19.95 -9.60 -1.62
CA SER A 174 20.75 -10.80 -1.31
C SER A 174 19.96 -12.10 -1.52
N LEU A 175 18.70 -12.15 -1.05
CA LEU A 175 17.83 -13.32 -1.21
C LEU A 175 17.41 -13.54 -2.67
N ARG A 176 17.13 -12.46 -3.44
CA ARG A 176 16.85 -12.58 -4.88
C ARG A 176 18.07 -13.02 -5.68
N GLY A 177 19.28 -12.67 -5.25
CA GLY A 177 20.53 -13.17 -5.85
C GLY A 177 20.84 -14.63 -5.51
N ARG A 178 20.26 -15.19 -4.44
CA ARG A 178 20.48 -16.57 -3.98
C ARG A 178 19.42 -17.58 -4.42
N SER A 179 18.24 -17.15 -4.91
CA SER A 179 17.20 -18.07 -5.42
C SER A 179 17.54 -18.78 -6.75
N GLY A 180 18.81 -18.75 -7.18
CA GLY A 180 19.33 -19.66 -8.19
C GLY A 180 19.63 -21.08 -7.67
N ASN A 181 19.51 -21.37 -6.36
CA ASN A 181 19.64 -22.74 -5.89
C ASN A 181 18.97 -23.01 -4.52
N SER A 182 18.04 -23.96 -4.52
CA SER A 182 17.60 -24.81 -3.39
C SER A 182 16.90 -24.18 -2.16
N GLY A 183 15.62 -24.56 -1.99
CA GLY A 183 15.03 -25.17 -0.77
C GLY A 183 15.20 -24.54 0.63
N ALA A 184 14.06 -24.48 1.34
CA ALA A 184 13.88 -24.24 2.77
C ALA A 184 13.89 -22.76 3.24
N GLY A 185 12.78 -22.36 3.87
CA GLY A 185 12.53 -21.01 4.34
C GLY A 185 13.12 -20.68 5.70
N VAL A 186 13.18 -19.39 6.02
CA VAL A 186 13.07 -18.80 7.38
C VAL A 186 12.61 -17.35 7.19
N GLY A 187 11.43 -17.00 7.73
CA GLY A 187 10.97 -15.61 7.83
C GLY A 187 11.45 -15.01 9.15
N ILE A 188 12.36 -14.04 9.10
CA ILE A 188 12.77 -13.27 10.28
C ILE A 188 11.71 -12.19 10.53
N ALA A 189 10.96 -12.34 11.62
CA ALA A 189 10.15 -11.28 12.20
C ALA A 189 11.02 -10.53 13.23
N ALA A 190 11.38 -9.29 12.93
CA ALA A 190 11.95 -8.39 13.93
C ALA A 190 10.83 -7.82 14.80
N ALA A 191 10.62 -8.42 15.96
CA ALA A 191 9.84 -7.83 17.04
C ALA A 191 10.66 -6.72 17.70
N ALA A 192 10.05 -5.56 17.96
CA ALA A 192 10.62 -4.56 18.84
C ALA A 192 9.56 -4.08 19.83
N GLU A 193 9.88 -4.33 21.10
CA GLU A 193 9.16 -3.94 22.30
C GLU A 193 9.45 -2.46 22.62
N VAL A 194 8.46 -1.71 23.11
CA VAL A 194 8.70 -0.40 23.73
C VAL A 194 8.07 -0.40 25.12
N ARG A 195 8.93 -0.35 26.14
CA ARG A 195 8.56 -0.16 27.54
C ARG A 195 8.08 1.28 27.75
N GLY A 196 6.80 1.44 28.09
CA GLY A 196 6.24 2.71 28.55
C GLY A 196 6.25 2.79 30.07
N GLY A 197 7.20 3.54 30.65
CA GLY A 197 7.15 3.95 32.05
C GLY A 197 6.14 5.07 32.24
N VAL A 198 5.08 4.82 33.01
CA VAL A 198 4.10 5.83 33.42
C VAL A 198 4.50 6.39 34.79
N ARG A 199 4.94 7.65 34.85
CA ARG A 199 4.95 8.41 36.11
C ARG A 199 3.59 9.07 36.30
N SER A 200 2.81 8.51 37.22
CA SER A 200 1.59 9.09 37.79
C SER A 200 1.91 10.41 38.51
N ARG A 201 1.18 11.48 38.17
CA ARG A 201 0.96 12.62 39.07
C ARG A 201 -0.43 12.49 39.68
N ARG A 202 -0.49 12.32 41.00
CA ARG A 202 -1.71 12.41 41.82
C ARG A 202 -2.20 13.87 41.86
N PRO A 203 -3.52 14.12 41.95
CA PRO A 203 -4.02 15.41 42.38
C PRO A 203 -3.91 15.53 43.90
N ARG A 204 -3.51 16.72 44.38
CA ARG A 204 -3.64 17.09 45.80
C ARG A 204 -5.06 17.60 46.01
N HIS A 205 -5.71 17.11 47.06
CA HIS A 205 -6.85 17.76 47.69
C HIS A 205 -6.37 18.96 48.50
#